data_AF-A0A7W0VJD5-F1
#
_entry.id   AF-A0A7W0VJD5-F1
#
_cell.length_a   1.000
_cell.length_b   1.000
_cell.length_c   1.000
_cell.angle_alpha   90.00
_cell.angle_beta   90.00
_cell.angle_gamma   90.00
#
_symmetry.space_group_name_H-M   'P 1'
#
loop_
_entity.id
_entity.type
_entity.pdbx_description
1 polymer ?
#
loop_
_entity_poly.entity_id
_entity_poly.type
_entity_poly.pdbx_seq_one_letter_code
_entity_poly.pdbx_strand_id
1 'polypeptide(L)'
;MKELFVIAALALAACDDDKYSVERLQDPNTCSTCHPTHFTEWSGSMHAYASTDPVFIAMHKRGQRETGGELGTFCVNCHAPMAVANGTITSDNVATFDISTLPPAETGITCYFCHNADKVTRDHDNGLE
;
A
#
# COMPACT_ATOMS: atom_id res chain seq x y z
N MET A 1 27.73 20.84 37.84
CA MET A 1 28.26 20.45 36.50
C MET A 1 27.70 19.11 36.01
N LYS A 2 27.64 18.04 36.82
CA LYS A 2 27.00 16.77 36.42
C LYS A 2 25.48 16.90 36.12
N GLU A 3 24.76 17.69 36.91
CA GLU A 3 23.31 17.92 36.74
C GLU A 3 22.94 18.60 35.39
N LEU A 4 23.84 19.43 34.85
CA LEU A 4 23.59 20.16 33.60
C LEU A 4 23.74 19.25 32.36
N PHE A 5 24.55 18.18 32.45
CA PHE A 5 24.71 17.20 31.39
C PHE A 5 23.54 16.21 31.30
N VAL A 6 22.86 15.93 32.41
CA VAL A 6 21.70 15.00 32.44
C VAL A 6 20.47 15.64 31.79
N ILE A 7 20.26 16.94 31.99
CA ILE A 7 19.12 17.66 31.39
C ILE A 7 19.27 17.80 29.87
N ALA A 8 20.50 17.99 29.36
CA ALA A 8 20.76 18.07 27.93
C ALA A 8 20.55 16.71 27.21
N ALA A 9 20.83 15.59 27.87
CA ALA A 9 20.62 14.24 27.31
C ALA A 9 19.13 13.86 27.23
N LEU A 10 18.30 14.33 28.16
CA LEU A 10 16.84 14.10 28.14
C LEU A 10 16.12 14.94 27.06
N ALA A 11 16.64 16.12 26.72
CA ALA A 11 16.06 16.95 25.66
C ALA A 11 16.33 16.43 24.24
N LEU A 12 17.41 15.67 24.04
CA LEU A 12 17.75 15.04 22.75
C LEU A 12 16.94 13.76 22.46
N ALA A 13 16.33 13.14 23.49
CA ALA A 13 15.49 11.94 23.35
C ALA A 13 14.00 12.27 23.11
N ALA A 14 13.63 13.55 23.01
CA ALA A 14 12.25 14.01 22.90
C ALA A 14 11.79 14.31 21.46
N CYS A 15 12.66 14.16 20.46
CA CYS A 15 12.22 14.12 19.06
C CYS A 15 11.68 12.72 18.77
N ASP A 16 10.38 12.54 18.98
CA ASP A 16 9.61 11.35 18.63
C ASP A 16 9.43 11.33 17.09
N ASP A 17 10.53 11.10 16.35
CA ASP A 17 10.56 11.06 14.88
C ASP A 17 9.75 9.87 14.31
N ASP A 18 9.32 8.93 15.15
CA ASP A 18 8.58 7.72 14.78
C ASP A 18 7.06 7.93 14.61
N LYS A 19 6.52 9.12 14.93
CA LYS A 19 5.07 9.35 14.81
C LYS A 19 4.57 9.33 13.37
N TYR A 20 5.43 9.65 12.41
CA TYR A 20 5.08 9.77 10.99
C TYR A 20 6.10 9.12 10.06
N SER A 21 6.73 8.02 10.51
CA SER A 21 7.56 7.22 9.61
C SER A 21 6.75 6.72 8.41
N VAL A 22 7.41 6.55 7.26
CA VAL A 22 6.76 6.09 6.03
C VAL A 22 6.06 4.75 6.26
N GLU A 23 6.73 3.83 6.96
CA GLU A 23 6.23 2.51 7.30
C GLU A 23 4.92 2.60 8.09
N ARG A 24 4.83 3.54 9.03
CA ARG A 24 3.62 3.75 9.83
C ARG A 24 2.50 4.36 9.01
N LEU A 25 2.81 5.29 8.12
CA LEU A 25 1.83 5.92 7.24
C LEU A 25 1.29 4.95 6.17
N GLN A 26 2.05 3.91 5.81
CA GLN A 26 1.57 2.85 4.92
C GLN A 26 0.49 1.96 5.55
N ASP A 27 0.47 1.81 6.89
CA ASP A 27 -0.63 1.12 7.57
C ASP A 27 -1.90 2.00 7.59
N PRO A 28 -2.99 1.61 6.91
CA PRO A 28 -4.22 2.40 6.89
C PRO A 28 -4.83 2.58 8.30
N ASN A 29 -4.54 1.70 9.26
CA ASN A 29 -5.03 1.86 10.64
C ASN A 29 -4.43 3.09 11.33
N THR A 30 -3.22 3.51 10.95
CA THR A 30 -2.64 4.77 11.45
C THR A 30 -3.57 5.94 11.14
N CYS A 31 -4.15 5.98 9.93
CA CYS A 31 -5.04 7.05 9.51
C CYS A 31 -6.32 7.12 10.35
N SER A 32 -6.83 5.97 10.83
CA SER A 32 -8.06 5.90 11.64
C SER A 32 -7.97 6.69 12.95
N THR A 33 -6.75 6.88 13.48
CA THR A 33 -6.52 7.60 14.75
C THR A 33 -6.90 9.08 14.68
N CYS A 34 -6.71 9.71 13.51
CA CYS A 34 -7.00 11.13 13.29
C CYS A 34 -8.15 11.35 12.30
N HIS A 35 -8.41 10.39 11.40
CA HIS A 35 -9.42 10.45 10.35
C HIS A 35 -10.42 9.27 10.42
N PRO A 36 -11.13 9.09 11.55
CA PRO A 36 -11.98 7.91 11.76
C PRO A 36 -13.16 7.81 10.78
N THR A 37 -13.75 8.93 10.39
CA THR A 37 -14.86 8.97 9.41
C THR A 37 -14.40 8.47 8.04
N HIS A 38 -13.30 9.04 7.52
CA HIS A 38 -12.77 8.67 6.20
C HIS A 38 -12.23 7.24 6.18
N PHE A 39 -11.61 6.79 7.28
CA PHE A 39 -11.22 5.40 7.41
C PHE A 39 -12.44 4.47 7.32
N THR A 40 -13.54 4.79 8.00
CA THR A 40 -14.77 3.99 7.96
C THR A 40 -15.34 3.93 6.53
N GLU A 41 -15.43 5.08 5.85
CA GLU A 41 -15.90 5.16 4.46
C GLU A 41 -15.01 4.37 3.51
N TRP A 42 -13.68 4.53 3.61
CA TRP A 42 -12.71 3.79 2.81
C TRP A 42 -12.80 2.28 3.08
N SER A 43 -12.88 1.89 4.36
CA SER A 43 -12.84 0.49 4.76
C SER A 43 -13.98 -0.34 4.18
N GLY A 44 -15.12 0.29 3.85
CA GLY A 44 -16.27 -0.35 3.20
C GLY A 44 -16.32 -0.17 1.67
N SER A 45 -15.30 0.45 1.06
CA SER A 45 -15.25 0.76 -0.36
C SER A 45 -14.58 -0.34 -1.18
N MET A 46 -14.85 -0.35 -2.50
CA MET A 46 -14.18 -1.27 -3.42
C MET A 46 -12.66 -1.05 -3.47
N HIS A 47 -12.16 0.13 -3.11
CA HIS A 47 -10.72 0.39 -3.04
C HIS A 47 -10.05 -0.41 -1.91
N ALA A 48 -10.65 -0.48 -0.72
CA ALA A 48 -10.09 -1.25 0.39
C ALA A 48 -10.05 -2.76 0.09
N TYR A 49 -11.01 -3.27 -0.68
CA TYR A 49 -11.12 -4.69 -1.02
C TYR A 49 -10.56 -5.03 -2.42
N ALA A 50 -9.92 -4.08 -3.11
CA ALA A 50 -9.59 -4.23 -4.52
C ALA A 50 -8.76 -5.49 -4.83
N SER A 51 -7.87 -5.91 -3.92
CA SER A 51 -7.04 -7.11 -4.09
C SER A 51 -7.64 -8.39 -3.50
N THR A 52 -8.68 -8.27 -2.66
CA THR A 52 -9.30 -9.38 -1.92
C THR A 52 -10.70 -9.73 -2.41
N ASP A 53 -11.27 -8.93 -3.32
CA ASP A 53 -12.52 -9.24 -4.01
C ASP A 53 -12.41 -10.61 -4.72
N PRO A 54 -13.30 -11.58 -4.40
CA PRO A 54 -13.31 -12.89 -5.05
C PRO A 54 -13.40 -12.84 -6.58
N VAL A 55 -14.10 -11.85 -7.14
CA VAL A 55 -14.20 -11.63 -8.59
C VAL A 55 -12.84 -11.22 -9.14
N PHE A 56 -12.17 -10.26 -8.50
CA PHE A 56 -10.81 -9.86 -8.88
C PHE A 56 -9.86 -11.06 -8.82
N ILE A 57 -9.84 -11.82 -7.73
CA ILE A 57 -8.95 -12.99 -7.57
C ILE A 57 -9.19 -14.01 -8.70
N ALA A 58 -10.46 -14.29 -9.03
CA ALA A 58 -10.81 -15.22 -10.09
C ALA A 58 -10.35 -14.71 -11.47
N MET A 59 -10.55 -13.42 -11.75
CA MET A 59 -10.18 -12.79 -13.02
C MET A 59 -8.68 -12.64 -13.19
N HIS A 60 -7.94 -12.27 -12.12
CA HIS A 60 -6.47 -12.25 -12.13
C HIS A 60 -5.92 -13.64 -12.44
N LYS A 61 -6.35 -14.67 -11.69
CA LYS A 61 -5.95 -16.07 -11.95
C LYS A 61 -6.28 -16.50 -13.37
N ARG A 62 -7.44 -16.10 -13.90
CA ARG A 62 -7.83 -16.39 -15.29
C ARG A 62 -6.91 -15.71 -16.29
N GLY A 63 -6.69 -14.41 -16.16
CA GLY A 63 -5.83 -13.63 -17.05
C GLY A 63 -4.40 -14.17 -17.07
N GLN A 64 -3.82 -14.47 -15.91
CA GLN A 64 -2.50 -15.11 -15.82
C GLN A 64 -2.45 -16.45 -16.56
N ARG A 65 -3.45 -17.32 -16.38
CA ARG A 65 -3.52 -18.60 -17.12
C ARG A 65 -3.66 -18.44 -18.63
N GLU A 66 -4.57 -17.56 -19.06
CA GLU A 66 -4.89 -17.37 -20.49
C GLU A 66 -3.74 -16.69 -21.25
N THR A 67 -2.92 -15.89 -20.58
CA THR A 67 -1.75 -15.22 -21.15
C THR A 67 -0.44 -15.96 -20.90
N GLY A 68 -0.47 -17.13 -20.25
CA GLY A 68 0.76 -17.82 -19.87
C GLY A 68 1.68 -17.01 -18.94
N GLY A 69 1.13 -16.06 -18.19
CA GLY A 69 1.88 -15.16 -17.31
C GLY A 69 2.26 -13.81 -17.92
N GLU A 70 2.06 -13.60 -19.23
CA GLU A 70 2.43 -12.34 -19.90
C GLU A 70 1.64 -11.12 -19.38
N LEU A 71 0.48 -11.33 -18.75
CA LEU A 71 -0.26 -10.27 -18.07
C LEU A 71 0.58 -9.59 -16.97
N GLY A 72 1.53 -10.31 -16.37
CA GLY A 72 2.47 -9.75 -15.41
C GLY A 72 1.79 -9.01 -14.26
N THR A 73 2.34 -7.85 -13.88
CA THR A 73 1.84 -7.04 -12.76
C THR A 73 0.72 -6.06 -13.14
N PHE A 74 0.24 -6.09 -14.38
CA PHE A 74 -0.73 -5.11 -14.89
C PHE A 74 -1.93 -4.91 -13.96
N CYS A 75 -2.58 -5.99 -13.52
CA CYS A 75 -3.77 -5.89 -12.67
C CYS A 75 -3.45 -5.35 -11.27
N VAL A 76 -2.33 -5.79 -10.68
CA VAL A 76 -1.94 -5.45 -9.30
C VAL A 76 -1.32 -4.07 -9.18
N ASN A 77 -0.84 -3.46 -10.27
CA ASN A 77 -0.47 -2.04 -10.31
C ASN A 77 -1.63 -1.12 -9.91
N CYS A 78 -2.89 -1.57 -10.07
CA CYS A 78 -4.07 -0.82 -9.63
C CYS A 78 -4.77 -1.48 -8.44
N HIS A 79 -4.83 -2.81 -8.36
CA HIS A 79 -5.61 -3.49 -7.33
C HIS A 79 -4.84 -3.74 -6.02
N ALA A 80 -3.51 -3.74 -6.03
CA ALA A 80 -2.64 -3.88 -4.86
C ALA A 80 -1.34 -3.07 -5.04
N PRO A 81 -1.42 -1.76 -5.35
CA PRO A 81 -0.28 -0.99 -5.83
C PRO A 81 0.90 -0.94 -4.86
N MET A 82 0.62 -0.90 -3.55
CA MET A 82 1.68 -0.90 -2.54
C MET A 82 2.46 -2.22 -2.50
N ALA A 83 1.82 -3.36 -2.81
CA ALA A 83 2.51 -4.64 -2.91
C ALA A 83 3.57 -4.64 -4.04
N VAL A 84 3.28 -3.93 -5.14
CA VAL A 84 4.23 -3.74 -6.24
C VAL A 84 5.32 -2.75 -5.85
N ALA A 85 4.94 -1.60 -5.28
CA ALA A 85 5.87 -0.56 -4.85
C ALA A 85 6.89 -1.06 -3.81
N ASN A 86 6.46 -1.93 -2.89
CA ASN A 86 7.30 -2.53 -1.86
C ASN A 86 8.06 -3.78 -2.35
N GLY A 87 7.80 -4.26 -3.58
CA GLY A 87 8.46 -5.42 -4.17
C GLY A 87 7.97 -6.78 -3.65
N THR A 88 6.88 -6.82 -2.88
CA THR A 88 6.21 -8.06 -2.45
C THR A 88 5.68 -8.84 -3.66
N ILE A 89 5.08 -8.14 -4.62
CA ILE A 89 4.66 -8.70 -5.90
C ILE A 89 5.54 -8.15 -7.02
N THR A 90 6.12 -9.05 -7.81
CA THR A 90 6.99 -8.74 -8.94
C THR A 90 6.50 -9.46 -10.20
N SER A 91 7.06 -9.12 -11.36
CA SER A 91 6.82 -9.84 -12.61
C SER A 91 7.09 -11.35 -12.49
N ASP A 92 8.03 -11.73 -11.61
CA ASP A 92 8.51 -13.10 -11.51
C ASP A 92 7.57 -13.97 -10.66
N ASN A 93 6.83 -13.38 -9.72
CA ASN A 93 5.97 -14.12 -8.79
C ASN A 93 4.47 -13.94 -9.01
N VAL A 94 4.03 -12.85 -9.65
CA VAL A 94 2.62 -12.42 -9.72
C VAL A 94 1.65 -13.46 -10.30
N ALA A 95 2.13 -14.33 -11.18
CA ALA A 95 1.31 -15.40 -11.77
C ALA A 95 0.93 -16.50 -10.76
N THR A 96 1.72 -16.67 -9.69
CA THR A 96 1.53 -17.75 -8.70
C THR A 96 1.37 -17.26 -7.26
N PHE A 97 1.64 -15.98 -7.01
CA PHE A 97 1.52 -15.35 -5.70
C PHE A 97 0.07 -15.36 -5.22
N ASP A 98 -0.15 -15.71 -3.95
CA ASP A 98 -1.47 -15.62 -3.32
C ASP A 98 -1.72 -14.21 -2.79
N ILE A 99 -2.35 -13.39 -3.61
CA ILE A 99 -2.67 -11.97 -3.32
C ILE A 99 -3.53 -11.83 -2.04
N SER A 100 -4.28 -12.85 -1.66
CA SER A 100 -5.11 -12.80 -0.43
C SER A 100 -4.29 -12.83 0.87
N THR A 101 -2.98 -13.13 0.77
CA THR A 101 -2.07 -13.19 1.92
C THR A 101 -1.30 -11.89 2.16
N LEU A 102 -1.56 -10.84 1.38
CA LEU A 102 -0.90 -9.56 1.54
C LEU A 102 -1.12 -8.96 2.94
N PRO A 103 -0.12 -8.26 3.49
CA PRO A 103 -0.31 -7.52 4.74
C PRO A 103 -1.29 -6.34 4.54
N PRO A 104 -1.88 -5.80 5.61
CA PRO A 104 -2.83 -4.68 5.52
C PRO A 104 -2.32 -3.45 4.78
N ALA A 105 -1.03 -3.13 4.92
CA ALA A 105 -0.38 -2.00 4.25
C ALA A 105 -0.31 -2.14 2.71
N GLU A 106 -0.48 -3.37 2.21
CA GLU A 106 -0.37 -3.71 0.79
C GLU A 106 -1.68 -4.25 0.20
N THR A 107 -2.71 -4.40 1.03
CA THR A 107 -4.01 -4.93 0.63
C THR A 107 -4.90 -3.81 0.09
N GLY A 108 -5.37 -3.99 -1.14
CA GLY A 108 -6.20 -3.02 -1.84
C GLY A 108 -5.45 -1.72 -2.17
N ILE A 109 -6.24 -0.68 -2.40
CA ILE A 109 -5.77 0.70 -2.60
C ILE A 109 -5.87 1.41 -1.25
N THR A 110 -4.73 1.58 -0.57
CA THR A 110 -4.68 2.17 0.78
C THR A 110 -4.68 3.69 0.76
N CYS A 111 -4.89 4.30 1.93
CA CYS A 111 -4.80 5.75 2.11
C CYS A 111 -3.46 6.30 1.62
N TYR A 112 -2.36 5.62 1.96
CA TYR A 112 -1.01 6.04 1.61
C TYR A 112 -0.81 6.10 0.09
N PHE A 113 -1.27 5.08 -0.65
CA PHE A 113 -1.13 5.09 -2.11
C PHE A 113 -1.78 6.34 -2.73
N CYS A 114 -3.03 6.65 -2.36
CA CYS A 114 -3.74 7.81 -2.91
C CYS A 114 -3.14 9.14 -2.44
N HIS A 115 -2.77 9.24 -1.16
CA HIS A 115 -2.29 10.50 -0.56
C HIS A 115 -0.79 10.74 -0.71
N ASN A 116 -0.04 9.78 -1.25
CA ASN A 116 1.37 9.92 -1.61
C ASN A 116 1.59 10.29 -3.09
N ALA A 117 0.51 10.36 -3.89
CA ALA A 117 0.59 10.78 -5.27
C ALA A 117 0.95 12.28 -5.39
N ASP A 118 2.10 12.58 -6.00
CA ASP A 118 2.58 13.94 -6.23
C ASP A 118 2.23 14.45 -7.64
N LYS A 119 2.33 13.59 -8.65
CA LYS A 119 2.09 13.95 -10.05
C LYS A 119 1.50 12.81 -10.86
N VAL A 120 0.54 13.14 -11.71
CA VAL A 120 0.08 12.26 -12.80
C VAL A 120 0.93 12.55 -14.04
N THR A 121 1.65 11.53 -14.51
CA THR A 121 2.58 11.65 -15.65
C THR A 121 1.98 11.11 -16.96
N ARG A 122 0.91 10.32 -16.88
CA ARG A 122 0.16 9.77 -18.02
C ARG A 122 -1.31 9.60 -17.63
N ASP A 123 -2.20 9.68 -18.62
CA ASP A 123 -3.65 9.62 -18.40
C ASP A 123 -4.20 8.18 -18.43
N HIS A 124 -3.39 7.20 -18.83
CA HIS A 124 -3.74 5.78 -18.91
C HIS A 124 -2.52 4.86 -18.80
N ASP A 125 -2.74 3.63 -18.30
CA ASP A 125 -1.75 2.54 -18.27
C ASP A 125 -2.11 1.40 -19.25
N ASN A 126 -2.83 1.71 -20.34
CA ASN A 126 -3.31 0.72 -21.31
C ASN A 126 -2.31 0.42 -22.45
N GLY A 127 -1.08 0.92 -22.36
CA GLY A 127 -0.04 0.73 -23.39
C GLY A 127 -0.30 1.42 -24.73
N LEU A 128 -1.31 2.30 -24.83
CA LEU A 128 -1.53 3.16 -26.00
C LEU A 128 -0.76 4.46 -25.77
N GLU A 129 0.39 4.66 -26.41
CA GLU A 129 0.98 6.00 -26.56
C GLU A 129 0.43 6.70 -27.81
#